data_AF-A0A7J3XK12-F1
#
_entry.id   AF-A0A7J3XK12-F1
#
_cell.length_a   1.000
_cell.length_b   1.000
_cell.length_c   1.000
_cell.angle_alpha   90.00
_cell.angle_beta   90.00
_cell.angle_gamma   90.00
#
_symmetry.space_group_name_H-M   'P 1'
#
loop_
_entity.id
_entity.type
_entity.pdbx_description
1 polymer ?
#
loop_
_entity_poly.entity_id
_entity_poly.type
_entity_poly.pdbx_seq_one_letter_code
_entity_poly.pdbx_strand_id
1 'polypeptide(L)'
;MMSINEVRDMFLRILDIYTPSGEEWKLHEPLQDICSHLGYENYGVDKVGNFIAEYGSGKTILLAGHMDTVPGKLEVKVSNDEIWGRGAVDAKG
;
A
#
# COMPACT_ATOMS: atom_id res chain seq x y z
N MET A 1 -16.53 -6.31 -8.60
CA MET A 1 -15.36 -7.15 -8.27
C MET A 1 -14.21 -6.59 -9.07
N MET A 2 -13.09 -6.23 -8.42
CA MET A 2 -11.94 -5.66 -9.14
C MET A 2 -11.34 -6.69 -10.10
N SER A 3 -10.91 -6.22 -11.25
CA SER A 3 -10.10 -6.98 -12.18
C SER A 3 -8.67 -7.15 -11.64
N ILE A 4 -7.99 -8.19 -12.10
CA ILE A 4 -6.57 -8.42 -11.77
C ILE A 4 -5.68 -7.26 -12.24
N ASN A 5 -6.07 -6.57 -13.32
CA ASN A 5 -5.36 -5.41 -13.82
C ASN A 5 -5.50 -4.22 -12.87
N GLU A 6 -6.68 -3.96 -12.32
CA GLU A 6 -6.88 -2.89 -11.33
C GLU A 6 -6.04 -3.14 -10.07
N VAL A 7 -6.05 -4.38 -9.54
CA VAL A 7 -5.21 -4.75 -8.39
C VAL A 7 -3.73 -4.51 -8.70
N ARG A 8 -3.27 -4.96 -9.87
CA ARG A 8 -1.89 -4.77 -10.30
C ARG A 8 -1.53 -3.30 -10.39
N ASP A 9 -2.38 -2.48 -11.01
CA ASP A 9 -2.09 -1.07 -11.23
C ASP A 9 -2.08 -0.29 -9.90
N MET A 10 -2.94 -0.66 -8.94
CA MET A 10 -2.89 -0.16 -7.56
C MET A 10 -1.58 -0.53 -6.87
N PHE A 11 -1.14 -1.79 -7.00
CA PHE A 11 0.13 -2.25 -6.44
C PHE A 11 1.33 -1.51 -7.04
N LEU A 12 1.38 -1.35 -8.37
CA LEU A 12 2.45 -0.59 -9.05
C LEU A 12 2.50 0.86 -8.57
N ARG A 13 1.34 1.49 -8.33
CA ARG A 13 1.26 2.85 -7.76
C ARG A 13 1.87 2.92 -6.36
N ILE A 14 1.58 1.96 -5.48
CA ILE A 14 2.16 1.90 -4.12
C ILE A 14 3.68 1.62 -4.19
N LEU A 15 4.10 0.75 -5.10
CA LEU A 15 5.47 0.29 -5.23
C LEU A 15 6.42 1.38 -5.77
N ASP A 16 5.94 2.25 -6.66
CA ASP A 16 6.74 3.34 -7.25
C ASP A 16 7.08 4.45 -6.25
N ILE A 17 6.30 4.55 -5.16
CA ILE A 17 6.50 5.54 -4.12
C ILE A 17 7.58 5.05 -3.16
N TYR A 18 8.75 5.69 -3.20
CA TYR A 18 9.88 5.33 -2.35
C TYR A 18 9.66 5.77 -0.89
N THR A 19 9.52 4.79 0.01
CA THR A 19 9.25 4.96 1.45
C THR A 19 10.31 4.25 2.28
N PRO A 20 11.53 4.81 2.44
CA PRO A 20 12.44 4.31 3.46
C PRO A 20 11.85 4.56 4.86
N SER A 21 12.30 3.81 5.86
CA SER A 21 11.83 4.00 7.25
C SER A 21 11.99 5.45 7.71
N GLY A 22 10.91 6.03 8.24
CA GLY A 22 10.77 7.45 8.61
C GLY A 22 10.19 8.37 7.52
N GLU A 23 9.96 7.88 6.31
CA GLU A 23 9.40 8.65 5.18
C GLU A 23 8.10 8.03 4.63
N GLU A 24 7.39 7.25 5.44
CA GLU A 24 6.18 6.51 5.07
C GLU A 24 5.00 7.42 4.71
N TRP A 25 5.02 8.67 5.17
CA TRP A 25 3.97 9.66 4.94
C TRP A 25 3.67 9.91 3.46
N LYS A 26 4.62 9.61 2.57
CA LYS A 26 4.44 9.69 1.12
C LYS A 26 3.37 8.74 0.59
N LEU A 27 3.03 7.69 1.33
CA LEU A 27 1.97 6.75 0.97
C LEU A 27 0.59 7.14 1.51
N HIS A 28 0.49 8.13 2.40
CA HIS A 28 -0.78 8.46 3.06
C HIS A 28 -1.88 8.83 2.05
N GLU A 29 -1.65 9.81 1.17
CA GLU A 29 -2.61 10.23 0.14
C GLU A 29 -2.94 9.09 -0.86
N PRO A 30 -1.97 8.38 -1.46
CA PRO A 30 -2.26 7.22 -2.31
C PRO A 30 -3.12 6.15 -1.64
N LEU A 31 -2.89 5.86 -0.35
CA LEU A 31 -3.67 4.88 0.40
C LEU A 31 -5.08 5.39 0.72
N GLN A 32 -5.26 6.70 0.94
CA GLN A 32 -6.60 7.32 1.06
C GLN A 32 -7.40 7.14 -0.22
N ASP A 33 -6.80 7.41 -1.38
CA ASP A 33 -7.46 7.23 -2.68
C ASP A 33 -7.86 5.76 -2.91
N ILE A 34 -6.95 4.83 -2.58
CA ILE A 34 -7.19 3.40 -2.69
C ILE A 34 -8.35 2.97 -1.78
N CYS A 35 -8.35 3.40 -0.52
CA CYS A 35 -9.41 3.07 0.43
C CYS A 35 -10.77 3.62 -0.01
N SER A 36 -10.80 4.86 -0.49
CA SER A 36 -11.98 5.50 -1.07
C SER A 36 -12.53 4.69 -2.26
N HIS A 37 -11.65 4.30 -3.19
CA HIS A 37 -12.01 3.50 -4.35
C HIS A 37 -12.56 2.10 -3.99
N LEU A 38 -11.98 1.48 -2.95
CA LEU A 38 -12.40 0.17 -2.44
C LEU A 38 -13.65 0.21 -1.55
N GLY A 39 -14.12 1.41 -1.20
CA GLY A 39 -15.31 1.59 -0.36
C GLY A 39 -15.08 1.36 1.13
N TYR A 40 -13.87 1.61 1.64
CA TYR A 40 -13.62 1.65 3.09
C TYR A 40 -14.37 2.83 3.71
N GLU A 41 -14.97 2.60 4.87
CA GLU A 41 -15.83 3.58 5.55
C GLU A 41 -15.03 4.49 6.48
N ASN A 42 -13.93 3.99 7.03
CA ASN A 42 -13.05 4.73 7.94
C ASN A 42 -11.60 4.41 7.60
N TYR A 43 -10.82 5.45 7.30
CA TYR A 43 -9.39 5.33 7.08
C TYR A 43 -8.68 6.64 7.43
N GLY A 44 -7.46 6.54 7.94
CA GLY A 44 -6.71 7.70 8.41
C GLY A 44 -5.33 7.33 8.91
N VAL A 45 -4.61 8.37 9.35
CA VAL A 45 -3.27 8.23 9.91
C VAL A 45 -3.35 8.41 11.42
N ASP A 46 -2.77 7.46 12.17
CA ASP A 46 -2.72 7.55 13.62
C ASP A 46 -1.66 8.56 14.11
N LYS A 47 -1.53 8.71 15.43
CA LYS A 47 -0.60 9.66 16.05
C LYS A 47 0.89 9.36 15.82
N VAL A 48 1.24 8.15 15.36
CA VAL A 48 2.63 7.74 15.10
C VAL A 48 2.91 7.57 13.61
N GLY A 49 1.94 7.83 12.74
CA GLY A 49 2.13 7.82 11.28
C GLY A 49 1.66 6.55 10.58
N ASN A 50 1.07 5.59 11.30
CA ASN A 50 0.52 4.38 10.67
C ASN A 50 -0.75 4.73 9.90
N PHE A 51 -0.89 4.13 8.71
CA PHE A 51 -2.13 4.18 7.97
C PHE A 51 -3.07 3.04 8.44
N ILE A 52 -4.25 3.39 8.92
CA ILE A 52 -5.25 2.45 9.43
C ILE A 52 -6.51 2.60 8.58
N ALA A 53 -7.07 1.46 8.15
CA ALA A 53 -8.32 1.41 7.40
C ALA A 53 -9.21 0.29 7.93
N GLU A 54 -10.51 0.56 8.03
CA GLU A 54 -11.53 -0.33 8.60
C GLU A 54 -12.63 -0.60 7.58
N TYR A 55 -13.10 -1.85 7.52
CA TYR A 55 -14.14 -2.28 6.61
C TYR A 55 -15.13 -3.23 7.31
N GLY A 56 -16.42 -2.92 7.22
CA GLY A 56 -17.49 -3.69 7.83
C GLY A 56 -17.62 -3.50 9.34
N SER A 57 -18.53 -4.26 9.96
CA SER A 57 -18.96 -4.06 11.36
C SER A 57 -19.00 -5.35 12.20
N GLY A 58 -18.34 -6.41 11.72
CA GLY A 58 -18.29 -7.72 12.37
C GLY A 58 -17.24 -7.82 13.48
N LYS A 59 -16.82 -9.06 13.78
CA LYS A 59 -15.67 -9.29 14.67
C LYS A 59 -14.42 -8.65 14.05
N THR A 60 -13.64 -7.95 14.86
CA THR A 60 -12.39 -7.32 14.42
C THR A 60 -11.36 -8.39 14.04
N ILE A 61 -10.84 -8.28 12.81
CA ILE A 61 -9.69 -9.01 12.31
C ILE A 61 -8.65 -7.97 11.93
N LEU A 62 -7.43 -8.11 12.44
CA LEU A 62 -6.32 -7.20 12.12
C LEU A 62 -5.45 -7.83 11.01
N LEU A 63 -5.34 -7.13 9.89
CA LEU A 63 -4.33 -7.38 8.86
C LEU A 63 -3.20 -6.37 9.06
N ALA A 64 -2.10 -6.80 9.69
CA ALA A 64 -0.98 -5.94 10.04
C ALA A 64 0.21 -6.18 9.10
N GLY A 65 0.44 -5.23 8.19
CA GLY A 65 1.65 -5.14 7.37
C GLY A 65 2.52 -3.94 7.76
N HIS A 66 3.53 -3.62 6.94
CA HIS A 66 4.33 -2.41 7.08
C HIS A 66 4.50 -1.71 5.72
N MET A 67 4.73 -0.40 5.74
CA MET A 67 4.77 0.45 4.54
C MET A 67 6.19 0.89 4.18
N ASP A 68 7.08 0.86 5.16
CA ASP A 68 8.45 1.26 4.99
C ASP A 68 9.24 0.17 4.27
N THR A 69 10.42 0.56 3.82
CA THR A 69 11.31 -0.31 3.09
C THR A 69 12.73 0.04 3.47
N VAL A 70 13.66 -0.89 3.25
CA VAL A 70 15.08 -0.58 3.42
C VAL A 70 15.54 0.48 2.41
N PRO A 71 16.56 1.29 2.76
CA PRO A 71 17.13 2.26 1.83
C PRO A 71 17.62 1.66 0.51
N GLY A 72 17.60 2.47 -0.54
CA GLY A 72 17.98 2.10 -1.90
C GLY A 72 16.76 1.99 -2.80
N LYS A 73 16.52 3.06 -3.57
CA LYS A 73 15.43 3.12 -4.55
C LYS A 73 15.72 2.15 -5.69
N LEU A 74 14.74 1.31 -6.01
CA LEU A 74 14.74 0.46 -7.19
C LEU A 74 13.70 1.01 -8.16
N GLU A 75 14.03 1.01 -9.45
CA GLU A 75 13.07 1.31 -10.51
C GLU A 75 11.99 0.22 -10.55
N VAL A 76 10.72 0.62 -10.60
CA VAL A 76 9.62 -0.33 -10.77
C VAL A 76 9.60 -0.84 -12.19
N LYS A 77 9.63 -2.17 -12.37
CA LYS A 77 9.61 -2.82 -13.69
C LYS A 77 8.57 -3.91 -13.72
N VAL A 78 7.90 -4.02 -14.85
CA VAL A 78 7.03 -5.15 -15.18
C VAL A 78 7.70 -5.92 -16.31
N SER A 79 7.95 -7.20 -16.11
CA SER A 79 8.50 -8.09 -17.14
C SER A 79 7.70 -9.38 -17.16
N ASN A 80 6.95 -9.60 -18.24
CA ASN A 80 5.98 -10.69 -18.33
C ASN A 80 5.03 -10.66 -17.11
N ASP A 81 5.05 -11.72 -16.30
CA ASP A 81 4.22 -11.89 -15.10
C ASP A 81 4.94 -11.47 -13.80
N GLU A 82 6.13 -10.86 -13.90
CA GLU A 82 6.92 -10.43 -12.75
C GLU A 82 6.87 -8.92 -12.55
N ILE A 83 6.73 -8.52 -11.29
CA ILE A 83 6.80 -7.12 -10.85
C ILE A 83 8.01 -6.96 -9.94
N TRP A 84 8.89 -6.04 -10.34
CA TRP A 84 10.14 -5.74 -9.66
C TRP A 84 10.04 -4.37 -9.02
N GLY A 85 10.45 -4.24 -7.76
CA GLY A 85 10.52 -2.96 -7.07
C GLY A 85 10.83 -3.09 -5.58
N ARG A 86 11.22 -1.98 -4.96
CA ARG A 86 11.54 -1.93 -3.53
C ARG A 86 10.25 -2.06 -2.73
N GLY A 87 10.13 -3.14 -1.97
CA GLY A 87 8.94 -3.44 -1.18
C GLY A 87 7.98 -4.43 -1.84
N ALA A 88 8.31 -4.94 -3.04
CA ALA A 88 7.40 -5.82 -3.78
C ALA A 88 7.09 -7.12 -3.02
N VAL A 89 8.07 -7.61 -2.25
CA VAL A 89 7.94 -8.81 -1.40
C VAL A 89 7.91 -8.44 0.08
N ASP A 90 8.64 -7.39 0.48
CA ASP A 90 8.79 -7.00 1.89
C ASP A 90 8.53 -5.49 2.06
N ALA A 91 7.29 -5.06 2.36
CA ALA A 91 6.09 -5.89 2.44
C ALA A 91 4.85 -5.20 1.85
N LYS A 92 5.04 -4.40 0.80
CA LYS A 92 3.96 -3.64 0.15
C LYS A 92 3.00 -4.51 -0.67
N GLY A 93 3.46 -5.69 -1.09
CA GLY A 93 2.65 -6.66 -1.85
C GLY A 93 1.74 -7.44 -0.94
#